data_AF-A0A0Q4CKP4-F1
#
_entry.id   AF-A0A0Q4CKP4-F1
#
_cell.length_a   1.000
_cell.length_b   1.000
_cell.length_c   1.000
_cell.angle_alpha   90.00
_cell.angle_beta   90.00
_cell.angle_gamma   90.00
#
_symmetry.space_group_name_H-M   'P 1'
#
loop_
_entity.id
_entity.type
_entity.pdbx_description
1 polymer ?
#
loop_
_entity_poly.entity_id
_entity_poly.type
_entity_poly.pdbx_seq_one_letter_code
_entity_poly.pdbx_strand_id
1 'polypeptide(L)'
;MAYATQPALRSATTSFDPRAWLSAFVGIGGGYALASGRKLWLVVQDCPADDLTPVMAQIVGKPDRAEAIRCFIEAQQNGESH
;
A
#
# COMPACT_ATOMS: atom_id res chain seq x y z
N MET A 1 -33.07 -22.41 27.58
CA MET A 1 -31.80 -21.65 27.54
C MET A 1 -31.46 -21.44 26.07
N ALA A 2 -31.66 -20.22 25.55
CA ALA A 2 -31.41 -19.90 24.15
C ALA A 2 -29.92 -19.61 23.97
N TYR A 3 -29.26 -20.35 23.08
CA TYR A 3 -27.88 -20.10 22.70
C TYR A 3 -27.82 -18.82 21.88
N ALA A 4 -27.09 -17.82 22.38
CA ALA A 4 -26.88 -16.57 21.68
C ALA A 4 -26.10 -16.82 20.39
N THR A 5 -26.72 -16.47 19.26
CA THR A 5 -26.07 -16.36 17.95
C THR A 5 -24.93 -15.35 18.06
N GLN A 6 -23.68 -15.83 18.08
CA GLN A 6 -22.53 -14.96 17.91
C GLN A 6 -22.56 -14.40 16.48
N PRO A 7 -22.51 -13.06 16.30
CA PRO A 7 -22.30 -12.50 14.97
C PRO A 7 -20.92 -12.96 14.50
N ALA A 8 -20.88 -13.55 13.31
CA ALA A 8 -19.66 -13.88 12.61
C ALA A 8 -18.75 -12.65 12.65
N LEU A 9 -17.61 -12.78 13.34
CA LEU A 9 -16.47 -11.90 13.12
C LEU A 9 -16.18 -12.01 11.63
N ARG A 10 -16.69 -11.04 10.87
CA ARG A 10 -16.32 -10.82 9.49
C ARG A 10 -14.81 -10.79 9.53
N SER A 11 -14.19 -11.80 8.93
CA SER A 11 -12.77 -11.86 8.68
C SER A 11 -12.38 -10.46 8.20
N ALA A 12 -11.74 -9.70 9.07
CA ALA A 12 -11.07 -8.49 8.65
C ALA A 12 -9.90 -9.02 7.82
N THR A 13 -10.18 -9.30 6.56
CA THR A 13 -9.15 -9.29 5.54
C THR A 13 -8.63 -7.88 5.65
N THR A 14 -7.51 -7.70 6.36
CA THR A 14 -6.82 -6.42 6.48
C THR A 14 -6.32 -6.10 5.07
N SER A 15 -7.24 -5.59 4.26
CA SER A 15 -7.04 -5.30 2.86
C SER A 15 -5.98 -4.23 2.82
N PHE A 16 -4.90 -4.54 2.12
CA PHE A 16 -3.84 -3.56 1.94
C PHE A 16 -4.41 -2.40 1.12
N ASP A 17 -4.31 -1.18 1.64
CA ASP A 17 -4.76 0.03 0.97
C ASP A 17 -3.56 0.70 0.27
N PRO A 18 -3.45 0.62 -1.07
CA PRO A 18 -2.32 1.20 -1.80
C PRO A 18 -2.31 2.72 -1.73
N ARG A 19 -3.48 3.38 -1.61
CA ARG A 19 -3.59 4.84 -1.48
C ARG A 19 -3.08 5.29 -0.13
N ALA A 20 -3.52 4.63 0.94
CA ALA A 20 -3.07 4.95 2.30
C ALA A 20 -1.56 4.69 2.44
N TRP A 21 -1.06 3.60 1.85
CA TRP A 21 0.36 3.28 1.85
C TRP A 21 1.18 4.33 1.08
N LEU A 22 0.74 4.73 -0.11
CA LEU A 22 1.42 5.79 -0.89
C LEU A 22 1.43 7.12 -0.16
N SER A 23 0.30 7.49 0.46
CA SER A 23 0.23 8.72 1.26
C SER A 23 1.19 8.69 2.45
N ALA A 24 1.34 7.55 3.11
CA ALA A 24 2.30 7.38 4.20
C ALA A 24 3.74 7.45 3.68
N PHE A 25 4.04 6.79 2.56
CA PHE A 25 5.35 6.81 1.92
C PHE A 25 5.75 8.22 1.46
N VAL A 26 4.83 8.98 0.87
CA VAL A 26 5.07 10.39 0.51
C VAL A 26 5.20 11.27 1.77
N GLY A 27 4.42 10.99 2.81
CA GLY A 27 4.47 11.73 4.08
C GLY A 27 5.84 11.68 4.78
N ILE A 28 6.60 10.59 4.59
CA ILE A 28 7.98 10.45 5.11
C ILE A 28 9.05 11.00 4.15
N GLY A 29 8.66 11.70 3.08
CA GLY A 29 9.59 12.25 2.08
C GLY A 29 9.93 11.28 0.93
N GLY A 30 9.13 10.21 0.76
CA GLY A 30 9.25 9.31 -0.37
C GLY A 30 8.65 9.86 -1.67
N GLY A 31 9.32 9.63 -2.78
CA GLY A 31 8.81 9.85 -4.13
C GLY A 31 8.66 8.51 -4.86
N TYR A 32 7.69 8.41 -5.76
CA TYR A 32 7.48 7.21 -6.55
C TYR A 32 7.36 7.51 -8.04
N ALA A 33 7.73 6.54 -8.86
CA ALA A 33 7.58 6.60 -10.30
C ALA A 33 7.22 5.22 -10.87
N LEU A 34 6.36 5.20 -11.88
CA LEU A 34 6.21 4.04 -12.75
C LEU A 34 7.17 4.19 -13.93
N ALA A 35 8.11 3.25 -14.04
CA ALA A 35 8.98 3.16 -15.19
C ALA A 35 8.39 2.22 -16.25
N SER A 36 8.84 2.40 -17.49
CA SER A 36 8.51 1.50 -18.60
C SER A 36 8.78 0.04 -18.23
N GLY A 37 7.87 -0.85 -18.62
CA GLY A 37 7.96 -2.27 -18.29
C GLY A 37 7.40 -2.64 -16.91
N ARG A 38 6.40 -1.90 -16.41
CA ARG A 38 5.66 -2.22 -15.17
C ARG A 38 6.52 -2.21 -13.90
N LYS A 39 7.63 -1.47 -13.91
CA LYS A 39 8.53 -1.35 -12.75
C LYS A 39 8.09 -0.19 -11.86
N LEU A 40 7.83 -0.49 -10.59
CA LEU A 40 7.59 0.51 -9.55
C LEU A 40 8.94 0.94 -8.95
N TRP A 41 9.22 2.24 -9.02
CA TRP A 41 10.36 2.87 -8.36
C TRP A 41 9.88 3.61 -7.12
N LEU A 42 10.55 3.33 -6.01
CA LEU A 42 10.36 3.99 -4.72
C LEU A 42 11.68 4.66 -4.37
N VAL A 43 11.65 5.98 -4.21
CA VAL A 43 12.81 6.84 -3.99
C VAL A 43 12.60 7.56 -2.67
N VAL A 44 13.63 7.63 -1.84
CA VAL A 44 13.62 8.40 -0.59
C VAL A 44 14.88 9.24 -0.55
N GLN A 45 14.79 10.48 -0.09
CA GLN A 45 15.93 11.35 0.16
C GLN A 45 15.89 11.76 1.63
N ASP A 46 17.01 11.56 2.34
CA ASP A 46 17.18 11.95 3.76
C ASP A 46 16.08 11.43 4.71
N CYS A 47 15.51 10.24 4.45
CA CYS A 47 14.54 9.60 5.35
C CYS A 47 15.23 8.71 6.40
N PRO A 48 14.94 8.87 7.71
CA PRO A 48 15.43 7.96 8.74
C PRO A 48 14.99 6.52 8.50
N ALA A 49 15.88 5.56 8.77
CA ALA A 49 15.57 4.14 8.60
C ALA A 49 14.42 3.67 9.50
N ASP A 50 14.29 4.24 10.69
CA ASP A 50 13.22 3.94 11.65
C ASP A 50 11.83 4.30 11.11
N ASP A 51 11.71 5.35 10.30
CA ASP A 51 10.45 5.76 9.66
C ASP A 51 10.17 4.97 8.37
N LEU A 52 11.23 4.63 7.63
CA LEU A 52 11.11 3.89 6.37
C LEU A 52 10.76 2.41 6.57
N THR A 53 11.38 1.76 7.55
CA THR A 53 11.23 0.32 7.83
C THR A 53 9.78 -0.12 8.00
N PRO A 54 8.95 0.51 8.85
CA PRO A 54 7.56 0.10 9.03
C PRO A 54 6.71 0.27 7.77
N VAL A 55 7.02 1.27 6.93
CA VAL A 55 6.33 1.49 5.64
C VAL A 55 6.72 0.39 4.65
N MET A 56 8.01 0.12 4.49
CA MET A 56 8.51 -0.88 3.55
C MET A 56 8.15 -2.31 3.95
N ALA A 57 8.10 -2.63 5.24
CA ALA A 57 7.70 -3.95 5.75
C ALA A 57 6.27 -4.37 5.32
N GLN A 58 5.43 -3.41 4.93
CA GLN A 58 4.10 -3.72 4.42
C GLN A 58 4.11 -4.33 3.01
N ILE A 59 5.18 -4.12 2.23
CA ILE A 59 5.28 -4.54 0.82
C ILE A 59 6.44 -5.51 0.56
N VAL A 60 7.49 -5.49 1.40
CA VAL A 60 8.62 -6.42 1.28
C VAL A 60 8.14 -7.85 1.44
N GLY A 61 8.52 -8.71 0.49
CA GLY A 61 8.10 -10.11 0.44
C GLY A 61 6.63 -10.33 0.05
N LYS A 62 5.90 -9.28 -0.35
CA LYS A 62 4.46 -9.34 -0.66
C LYS A 62 4.20 -8.78 -2.07
N PRO A 63 4.44 -9.57 -3.13
CA PRO A 63 4.37 -9.08 -4.51
C PRO A 63 2.97 -8.58 -4.91
N ASP A 64 1.91 -9.18 -4.37
CA ASP A 64 0.52 -8.72 -4.54
C ASP A 64 0.33 -7.25 -4.12
N ARG A 65 0.96 -6.83 -3.03
CA ARG A 65 0.83 -5.46 -2.52
C ARG A 65 1.62 -4.47 -3.35
N ALA A 66 2.82 -4.86 -3.80
CA ALA A 66 3.59 -4.08 -4.75
C ALA A 66 2.82 -3.89 -6.07
N GLU A 67 2.12 -4.93 -6.52
CA GLU A 67 1.27 -4.88 -7.70
C GLU A 67 0.05 -3.97 -7.50
N ALA A 68 -0.61 -4.05 -6.34
CA ALA A 68 -1.72 -3.16 -6.00
C ALA A 68 -1.31 -1.69 -6.02
N ILE A 69 -0.11 -1.35 -5.52
CA ILE A 69 0.45 0.01 -5.61
C ILE A 69 0.65 0.40 -7.06
N ARG A 70 1.26 -0.48 -7.86
CA ARG A 70 1.51 -0.22 -9.29
C ARG A 70 0.21 0.08 -10.03
N CYS A 71 -0.78 -0.78 -9.91
CA CYS A 71 -2.09 -0.63 -10.55
C CYS A 71 -2.79 0.65 -10.09
N PHE A 72 -2.70 0.99 -8.80
CA PHE A 72 -3.26 2.24 -8.29
C PHE A 72 -2.60 3.47 -8.93
N ILE A 73 -1.25 3.51 -9.02
CA ILE A 73 -0.55 4.63 -9.66
C ILE A 73 -0.89 4.71 -11.15
N GLU A 74 -0.98 3.57 -11.84
CA GLU A 74 -1.34 3.51 -13.26
C GLU A 74 -2.74 4.07 -13.50
N ALA A 75 -3.73 3.67 -12.69
CA ALA A 75 -5.07 4.23 -12.73
C ALA A 75 -5.08 5.75 -12.50
N GLN A 76 -4.34 6.24 -11.50
CA GLN A 76 -4.22 7.68 -11.25
C GLN A 76 -3.58 8.43 -12.42
N GLN A 77 -2.54 7.89 -13.05
CA GLN A 77 -1.89 8.49 -14.22
C GLN A 77 -2.79 8.53 -15.45
N ASN A 78 -3.67 7.55 -15.59
CA ASN A 78 -4.68 7.50 -16.65
C ASN A 78 -5.88 8.43 -16.39
N GLY A 79 -5.89 9.17 -15.28
CA GLY A 79 -6.97 10.08 -14.91
C GLY A 79 -8.18 9.40 -14.29
N GLU A 80 -8.07 8.12 -13.94
CA GLU A 80 -9.11 7.38 -13.21
C GLU A 80 -9.05 7.80 -11.73
N SER A 81 -9.69 8.93 -11.41
CA SER A 81 -9.90 9.34 -10.03
C SER A 81 -11.08 8.56 -9.45
N HIS A 82 -10.79 7.60 -8.58
CA HIS A 82 -11.79 6.95 -7.73
C HIS A 82 -11.92 7.66 -6.37
#